data_AF-A0A934L2T9-F1
#
_entry.id   AF-A0A934L2T9-F1
#
_cell.length_a   1.000
_cell.length_b   1.000
_cell.length_c   1.000
_cell.angle_alpha   90.00
_cell.angle_beta   90.00
_cell.angle_gamma   90.00
#
_symmetry.space_group_name_H-M   'P 1'
#
loop_
_entity.id
_entity.type
_entity.pdbx_description
1 polymer ?
#
loop_
_entity_poly.entity_id
_entity_poly.type
_entity_poly.pdbx_seq_one_letter_code
_entity_poly.pdbx_strand_id
1 'polypeptide(L)'
;MKKRAKELGSELSSQGGIHHPHSYNAFRVREQRAYLCRSDKERKKLAAFFGEALGKDAETHYIQTVLEVSRDGQVVEAALRIHPQAWWDGENLRKKLAVPAAMTEWCTMLKALPPGFALRIHDWRKQYWANLATPSEMKELATAYTPGNHWLHLVRELPAEDAIGMESAAPEWVVTSLLALLPAYRFTLWAP
;
A
#
# COMPACT_ATOMS: atom_id res chain seq x y z
N MET A 1 5.05 -7.72 13.02
CA MET A 1 4.98 -6.51 12.16
C MET A 1 4.88 -5.22 12.97
N LYS A 2 3.75 -4.86 13.63
CA LYS A 2 3.55 -3.54 14.27
C LYS A 2 4.66 -3.06 15.21
N LYS A 3 5.21 -3.95 16.06
CA LYS A 3 6.34 -3.62 16.95
C LYS A 3 7.58 -3.15 16.17
N ARG A 4 7.98 -3.90 15.14
CA ARG A 4 9.11 -3.55 14.27
C ARG A 4 8.86 -2.28 13.46
N ALA A 5 7.63 -2.06 13.00
CA ALA A 5 7.28 -0.81 12.32
C ALA A 5 7.43 0.41 13.26
N LYS A 6 7.03 0.27 14.53
CA LYS A 6 7.20 1.33 15.54
C LYS A 6 8.66 1.66 15.80
N GLU A 7 9.53 0.65 15.88
CA GLU A 7 10.99 0.81 15.99
C GLU A 7 11.59 1.55 14.77
N LEU A 8 10.97 1.41 13.59
CA LEU A 8 11.31 2.13 12.36
C LEU A 8 10.56 3.45 12.17
N GLY A 9 9.96 3.99 13.25
CA GLY A 9 9.30 5.30 13.25
C GLY A 9 7.91 5.31 12.63
N SER A 10 7.20 4.18 12.57
CA SER A 10 5.83 4.12 12.05
C SER A 10 4.89 3.39 13.00
N GLU A 11 3.99 4.15 13.62
CA GLU A 11 2.93 3.59 14.45
C GLU A 11 1.73 3.26 13.55
N LEU A 12 1.33 1.99 13.52
CA LEU A 12 0.32 1.48 12.60
C LEU A 12 -0.82 0.80 13.36
N SER A 13 -2.04 0.97 12.85
CA SER A 13 -3.20 0.19 13.27
C SER A 13 -3.44 -0.96 12.28
N SER A 14 -3.97 -2.09 12.77
CA SER A 14 -4.17 -3.31 11.97
C SER A 14 -5.64 -3.69 11.92
N GLN A 15 -6.14 -4.07 10.74
CA GLN A 15 -7.49 -4.57 10.55
C GLN A 15 -7.47 -5.82 9.67
N GLY A 16 -8.18 -6.87 10.07
CA GLY A 16 -8.41 -8.04 9.21
C GLY A 16 -9.53 -7.76 8.21
N GLY A 17 -9.39 -8.27 6.99
CA GLY A 17 -10.49 -8.27 6.02
C GLY A 17 -11.67 -9.06 6.54
N ILE A 18 -12.89 -8.60 6.23
CA ILE A 18 -14.14 -9.20 6.72
C ILE A 18 -14.52 -10.45 5.90
N HIS A 19 -13.58 -11.07 5.17
CA HIS A 19 -13.82 -12.29 4.40
C HIS A 19 -13.78 -13.52 5.33
N HIS A 20 -14.90 -13.74 6.02
CA HIS A 20 -15.17 -14.97 6.77
C HIS A 20 -16.15 -15.85 5.98
N PRO A 21 -16.13 -17.18 6.17
CA PRO A 21 -17.12 -18.07 5.58
C PRO A 21 -18.53 -17.61 5.96
N HIS A 22 -19.38 -17.38 4.97
CA HIS A 22 -20.77 -16.95 5.17
C HIS A 22 -21.66 -17.58 4.11
N SER A 23 -22.95 -17.73 4.40
CA SER A 23 -23.94 -18.24 3.43
C SER A 23 -23.91 -17.52 2.06
N TYR A 24 -23.66 -16.19 2.02
CA TYR A 24 -23.62 -15.42 0.77
C TYR A 24 -22.39 -15.74 -0.10
N ASN A 25 -21.31 -16.28 0.47
CA ASN A 25 -20.12 -16.71 -0.27
C ASN A 25 -20.03 -18.25 -0.37
N ALA A 26 -21.14 -18.96 -0.14
CA ALA A 26 -21.20 -20.42 -0.09
C ALA A 26 -20.15 -21.03 0.83
N PHE A 27 -19.82 -20.33 1.93
CA PHE A 27 -18.76 -20.68 2.87
C PHE A 27 -17.37 -20.80 2.24
N ARG A 28 -17.11 -20.08 1.13
CA ARG A 28 -15.81 -20.06 0.44
C ARG A 28 -15.13 -18.72 0.63
N VAL A 29 -13.86 -18.76 1.04
CA VAL A 29 -12.97 -17.61 1.07
C VAL A 29 -12.04 -17.72 -0.14
N ARG A 30 -12.23 -16.84 -1.13
CA ARG A 30 -11.36 -16.80 -2.32
C ARG A 30 -10.04 -16.09 -2.04
N GLU A 31 -10.08 -15.09 -1.16
CA GLU A 31 -8.96 -14.25 -0.82
C GLU A 31 -9.08 -13.80 0.64
N GLN A 32 -7.95 -13.78 1.35
CA GLN A 32 -7.84 -13.20 2.69
C GLN A 32 -6.93 -11.99 2.62
N ARG A 33 -7.27 -10.95 3.38
CA ARG A 33 -6.52 -9.70 3.44
C ARG A 33 -6.31 -9.27 4.88
N ALA A 34 -5.17 -8.67 5.16
CA ALA A 34 -4.94 -7.93 6.38
C ALA A 34 -4.29 -6.59 6.04
N TYR A 35 -4.85 -5.53 6.62
CA TYR A 35 -4.47 -4.15 6.35
C TYR A 35 -3.75 -3.54 7.54
N LEU A 36 -2.82 -2.66 7.22
CA LEU A 36 -2.13 -1.78 8.15
C LEU A 36 -2.31 -0.35 7.63
N CYS A 37 -2.80 0.51 8.49
CA CYS A 37 -3.09 1.90 8.17
C CYS A 37 -2.50 2.82 9.26
N ARG A 38 -2.72 4.13 9.09
CA ARG A 38 -2.36 5.17 10.07
C ARG A 38 -2.80 4.76 11.47
N SER A 39 -2.04 5.12 12.48
CA SER A 39 -2.41 4.87 13.87
C SER A 39 -3.76 5.51 14.23
N ASP A 40 -4.43 5.00 15.25
CA ASP A 40 -5.69 5.59 15.72
C ASP A 40 -5.51 7.06 16.15
N LYS A 41 -4.32 7.40 16.66
CA LYS A 41 -3.93 8.76 17.02
C LYS A 41 -3.88 9.68 15.80
N GLU A 42 -3.25 9.24 14.71
CA GLU A 42 -3.18 10.01 13.47
C GLU A 42 -4.54 10.14 12.79
N ARG A 43 -5.34 9.06 12.75
CA ARG A 43 -6.69 9.12 12.19
C ARG A 43 -7.58 10.10 12.96
N LYS A 44 -7.52 10.11 14.29
CA LYS A 44 -8.24 11.09 15.13
C LYS A 44 -7.79 12.53 14.85
N LYS A 45 -6.49 12.76 14.66
CA LYS A 45 -5.97 14.09 14.28
C LYS A 45 -6.50 14.54 12.92
N LEU A 46 -6.52 13.65 11.94
CA LEU A 46 -7.07 13.93 10.61
C LEU A 46 -8.57 14.19 10.67
N ALA A 47 -9.32 13.36 11.39
CA ALA A 47 -10.76 13.55 11.58
C ALA A 47 -11.07 14.90 12.25
N ALA A 48 -10.28 15.30 13.25
CA ALA A 48 -10.41 16.61 13.89
C ALA A 48 -10.09 17.77 12.93
N PHE A 49 -9.08 17.63 12.06
CA PHE A 49 -8.74 18.63 11.06
C PHE A 49 -9.84 18.79 9.99
N PHE A 50 -10.39 17.68 9.51
CA PHE A 50 -11.41 17.67 8.44
C PHE A 50 -12.83 17.98 8.93
N GLY A 51 -13.09 17.88 10.24
CA GLY A 51 -14.42 18.03 10.82
C GLY A 51 -15.32 16.80 10.58
N GLU A 52 -16.56 16.84 11.07
CA GLU A 52 -17.43 15.65 11.14
C GLU A 52 -17.78 15.05 9.77
N ALA A 53 -18.01 15.89 8.75
CA ALA A 53 -18.46 15.44 7.44
C ALA A 53 -17.39 14.66 6.68
N LEU A 54 -16.16 15.19 6.61
CA LEU A 54 -15.03 14.60 5.89
C LEU A 54 -14.18 13.68 6.77
N GLY A 55 -14.27 13.83 8.09
CA GLY A 55 -13.51 13.02 9.06
C GLY A 55 -13.89 11.54 9.06
N LYS A 56 -15.14 11.19 8.71
CA LYS A 56 -15.59 9.80 8.61
C LYS A 56 -14.81 9.00 7.55
N ASP A 57 -14.43 9.64 6.46
CA ASP A 57 -13.65 8.99 5.41
C ASP A 57 -12.26 8.61 5.92
N ALA A 58 -11.66 9.46 6.76
CA ALA A 58 -10.36 9.22 7.40
C ALA A 58 -10.36 8.07 8.41
N GLU A 59 -11.54 7.59 8.85
CA GLU A 59 -11.67 6.50 9.81
C GLU A 59 -11.80 5.11 9.17
N THR A 60 -12.19 5.02 7.90
CA THR A 60 -12.52 3.74 7.25
C THR A 60 -11.26 3.06 6.69
N HIS A 61 -10.80 1.97 7.32
CA HIS A 61 -9.49 1.36 7.06
C HIS A 61 -9.22 0.92 5.61
N TYR A 62 -10.22 0.45 4.87
CA TYR A 62 -10.01 -0.15 3.54
C TYR A 62 -10.11 0.85 2.37
N ILE A 63 -10.55 2.09 2.64
CA ILE A 63 -10.66 3.16 1.62
C ILE A 63 -9.52 4.17 1.69
N GLN A 64 -8.48 3.83 2.45
CA GLN A 64 -7.33 4.67 2.77
C GLN A 64 -6.06 4.18 2.05
N THR A 65 -4.98 4.95 2.16
CA THR A 65 -3.65 4.43 1.84
C THR A 65 -3.25 3.39 2.89
N VAL A 66 -2.98 2.17 2.44
CA VAL A 66 -2.71 1.02 3.32
C VAL A 66 -1.47 0.25 2.90
N LEU A 67 -0.83 -0.35 3.89
CA LEU A 67 0.02 -1.51 3.69
C LEU A 67 -0.85 -2.76 3.85
N GLU A 68 -0.72 -3.73 2.96
CA GLU A 68 -1.61 -4.88 2.92
C GLU A 68 -0.83 -6.16 2.65
N VAL A 69 -1.22 -7.23 3.34
CA VAL A 69 -0.95 -8.60 2.89
C VAL A 69 -2.25 -9.21 2.39
N SER A 70 -2.21 -9.79 1.21
CA SER A 70 -3.30 -10.59 0.65
C SER A 70 -2.79 -11.99 0.34
N ARG A 71 -3.70 -12.96 0.37
CA ARG A 71 -3.45 -14.32 -0.07
C ARG A 71 -4.68 -14.88 -0.75
N ASP A 72 -4.49 -15.45 -1.92
CA ASP A 72 -5.47 -16.28 -2.60
C ASP A 72 -4.90 -17.68 -2.88
N GLY A 73 -5.50 -18.40 -3.83
CA GLY A 73 -5.06 -19.73 -4.25
C GLY A 73 -3.85 -19.75 -5.21
N GLN A 74 -3.30 -18.59 -5.57
CA GLN A 74 -2.22 -18.45 -6.56
C GLN A 74 -1.03 -17.67 -5.99
N VAL A 75 -1.27 -16.63 -5.20
CA VAL A 75 -0.22 -15.73 -4.72
C VAL A 75 -0.44 -15.30 -3.28
N VAL A 76 0.66 -15.00 -2.60
CA VAL A 76 0.73 -14.16 -1.41
C VAL A 76 1.31 -12.82 -1.84
N GLU A 77 0.63 -11.72 -1.56
CA GLU A 77 1.11 -10.39 -1.89
C GLU A 77 1.47 -9.58 -0.65
N ALA A 78 2.51 -8.76 -0.76
CA ALA A 78 2.78 -7.66 0.15
C ALA A 78 2.73 -6.35 -0.65
N ALA A 79 1.87 -5.42 -0.26
CA ALA A 79 1.57 -4.25 -1.07
C ALA A 79 1.46 -2.96 -0.25
N LEU A 80 1.81 -1.84 -0.90
CA LEU A 80 1.32 -0.50 -0.59
C LEU A 80 0.22 -0.18 -1.60
N ARG A 81 -0.98 0.19 -1.13
CA ARG A 81 -2.10 0.55 -1.98
C ARG A 81 -2.62 1.94 -1.63
N ILE A 82 -2.88 2.74 -2.65
CA ILE A 82 -3.62 3.99 -2.55
C ILE A 82 -4.99 3.74 -3.16
N HIS A 83 -6.01 3.69 -2.31
CA HIS A 83 -7.40 3.55 -2.74
C HIS A 83 -7.88 4.83 -3.48
N PRO A 84 -8.79 4.75 -4.46
CA PRO A 84 -9.33 5.93 -5.14
C PRO A 84 -9.88 7.01 -4.19
N GLN A 85 -10.59 6.58 -3.14
CA GLN A 85 -11.11 7.46 -2.08
C GLN A 85 -10.04 8.00 -1.11
N ALA A 86 -8.81 7.50 -1.14
CA ALA A 86 -7.67 8.10 -0.44
C ALA A 86 -7.12 9.31 -1.23
N TRP A 87 -8.03 10.16 -1.69
CA TRP A 87 -7.77 11.19 -2.69
C TRP A 87 -6.65 12.14 -2.27
N TRP A 88 -6.63 12.56 -1.00
CA TRP A 88 -5.59 13.45 -0.46
C TRP A 88 -4.19 12.85 -0.55
N ASP A 89 -4.04 11.56 -0.26
CA ASP A 89 -2.75 10.87 -0.33
C ASP A 89 -2.31 10.69 -1.79
N GLY A 90 -3.24 10.30 -2.67
CA GLY A 90 -2.98 10.18 -4.10
C GLY A 90 -2.58 11.52 -4.74
N GLU A 91 -3.29 12.60 -4.41
CA GLU A 91 -3.01 13.93 -4.92
C GLU A 91 -1.71 14.51 -4.34
N ASN A 92 -1.42 14.24 -3.07
CA ASN A 92 -0.15 14.58 -2.44
C ASN A 92 1.02 13.89 -3.14
N LEU A 93 0.94 12.58 -3.39
CA LEU A 93 1.95 11.86 -4.14
C LEU A 93 2.13 12.45 -5.54
N ARG A 94 1.04 12.65 -6.29
CA ARG A 94 1.09 13.21 -7.64
C ARG A 94 1.78 14.58 -7.67
N LYS A 95 1.47 15.46 -6.71
CA LYS A 95 2.12 16.78 -6.57
C LYS A 95 3.60 16.67 -6.20
N LYS A 96 3.96 15.78 -5.26
CA LYS A 96 5.37 15.52 -4.92
C LYS A 96 6.17 15.06 -6.13
N LEU A 97 5.61 14.15 -6.93
CA LEU A 97 6.27 13.66 -8.14
C LEU A 97 6.45 14.74 -9.24
N ALA A 98 5.76 15.87 -9.17
CA ALA A 98 6.03 17.00 -10.05
C ALA A 98 7.30 17.79 -9.66
N VAL A 99 7.82 17.60 -8.45
CA VAL A 99 9.02 18.26 -7.94
C VAL A 99 10.25 17.38 -8.22
N PRO A 100 11.29 17.85 -8.95
CA PRO A 100 12.43 17.03 -9.35
C PRO A 100 13.19 16.37 -8.18
N ALA A 101 13.35 17.08 -7.06
CA ALA A 101 14.00 16.54 -5.87
C ALA A 101 13.20 15.38 -5.26
N ALA A 102 11.89 15.56 -5.09
CA ALA A 102 11.00 14.54 -4.56
C ALA A 102 10.82 13.36 -5.53
N MET A 103 10.86 13.59 -6.84
CA MET A 103 10.91 12.53 -7.85
C MET A 103 12.17 11.67 -7.70
N THR A 104 13.32 12.31 -7.46
CA THR A 104 14.60 11.61 -7.25
C THR A 104 14.59 10.80 -5.95
N GLU A 105 14.04 11.38 -4.89
CA GLU A 105 13.83 10.68 -3.61
C GLU A 105 12.91 9.46 -3.78
N TRP A 106 11.79 9.62 -4.50
CA TRP A 106 10.87 8.53 -4.82
C TRP A 106 11.57 7.40 -5.57
N CYS A 107 12.30 7.70 -6.64
CA CYS A 107 13.06 6.69 -7.39
C CYS A 107 14.09 5.98 -6.51
N THR A 108 14.72 6.71 -5.58
CA THR A 108 15.70 6.14 -4.63
C THR A 108 15.01 5.16 -3.66
N MET A 109 13.85 5.52 -3.10
CA MET A 109 13.06 4.63 -2.26
C MET A 109 12.61 3.38 -3.00
N LEU A 110 12.15 3.51 -4.25
CA LEU A 110 11.75 2.36 -5.07
C LEU A 110 12.91 1.41 -5.36
N LYS A 111 14.10 1.95 -5.67
CA LYS A 111 15.30 1.16 -5.93
C LYS A 111 15.85 0.45 -4.70
N ALA A 112 15.58 0.98 -3.50
CA ALA A 112 15.97 0.37 -2.25
C ALA A 112 15.06 -0.81 -1.83
N LEU A 113 13.93 -1.01 -2.52
CA LEU A 113 13.03 -2.13 -2.24
C LEU A 113 13.69 -3.46 -2.64
N PRO A 114 13.36 -4.56 -1.93
CA PRO A 114 13.74 -5.90 -2.35
C PRO A 114 13.30 -6.20 -3.81
N PRO A 115 14.00 -7.09 -4.53
CA PRO A 115 13.58 -7.49 -5.87
C PRO A 115 12.15 -8.06 -5.90
N GLY A 116 11.44 -7.77 -6.99
CA GLY A 116 10.07 -8.24 -7.25
C GLY A 116 8.97 -7.21 -6.97
N PHE A 117 9.29 -6.05 -6.39
CA PHE A 117 8.33 -4.96 -6.26
C PHE A 117 8.07 -4.28 -7.60
N ALA A 118 6.80 -3.95 -7.85
CA ALA A 118 6.41 -3.16 -9.01
C ALA A 118 5.24 -2.23 -8.74
N LEU A 119 5.28 -1.07 -9.39
CA LEU A 119 4.16 -0.16 -9.45
C LEU A 119 3.19 -0.55 -10.56
N ARG A 120 1.90 -0.50 -10.24
CA ARG A 120 0.79 -0.74 -11.15
C ARG A 120 -0.32 0.27 -10.88
N ILE A 121 -0.93 0.78 -11.94
CA ILE A 121 -2.20 1.51 -11.87
C ILE A 121 -3.28 0.48 -12.19
N HIS A 122 -4.38 0.45 -11.43
CA HIS A 122 -5.48 -0.47 -11.73
C HIS A 122 -6.07 -0.20 -13.12
N ASP A 123 -6.47 -1.28 -13.81
CA ASP A 123 -6.90 -1.29 -15.21
C ASP A 123 -5.86 -0.81 -16.25
N TRP A 124 -4.59 -0.64 -15.83
CA TRP A 124 -3.48 -0.33 -16.73
C TRP A 124 -2.58 -1.55 -16.94
N ARG A 125 -2.26 -1.84 -18.21
CA ARG A 125 -1.41 -3.00 -18.56
C ARG A 125 0.05 -2.82 -18.20
N LYS A 126 0.53 -1.57 -18.12
CA LYS A 126 1.95 -1.29 -17.90
C LYS A 126 2.30 -1.46 -16.42
N GLN A 127 3.35 -2.21 -16.17
CA GLN A 127 3.96 -2.39 -14.87
C GLN A 127 5.32 -1.69 -14.87
N TYR A 128 5.66 -1.05 -13.75
CA TYR A 128 6.93 -0.35 -13.57
C TYR A 128 7.72 -1.02 -12.45
N TRP A 129 8.79 -1.73 -12.80
CA TRP A 129 9.61 -2.43 -11.81
C TRP A 129 10.36 -1.45 -10.92
N ALA A 130 10.23 -1.61 -9.60
CA ALA A 130 10.72 -0.64 -8.63
C ALA A 130 12.25 -0.49 -8.66
N ASN A 131 12.97 -1.60 -8.84
CA ASN A 131 14.43 -1.61 -8.96
C ASN A 131 14.97 -0.94 -10.23
N LEU A 132 14.11 -0.72 -11.23
CA LEU A 132 14.45 -0.04 -12.49
C LEU A 132 13.93 1.40 -12.55
N ALA A 133 13.29 1.90 -11.48
CA ALA A 133 12.59 3.17 -11.50
C ALA A 133 13.45 4.34 -12.02
N THR A 134 13.01 4.97 -13.10
CA THR A 134 13.61 6.20 -13.62
C THR A 134 12.68 7.39 -13.45
N PRO A 135 13.20 8.64 -13.35
CA PRO A 135 12.35 9.83 -13.30
C PRO A 135 11.41 9.95 -14.51
N SER A 136 11.83 9.50 -15.69
CA SER A 136 11.02 9.53 -16.92
C SER A 136 9.80 8.61 -16.81
N GLU A 137 10.01 7.36 -16.40
CA GLU A 137 8.91 6.39 -16.22
C GLU A 137 7.99 6.79 -15.08
N MET A 138 8.53 7.33 -13.99
CA MET A 138 7.71 7.79 -12.87
C MET A 138 6.89 9.04 -13.24
N LYS A 139 7.40 9.89 -14.15
CA LYS A 139 6.63 11.02 -14.71
C LYS A 139 5.48 10.53 -15.61
N GLU A 140 5.73 9.51 -16.42
CA GLU A 140 4.69 8.85 -17.22
C GLU A 140 3.61 8.24 -16.31
N LEU A 141 4.00 7.49 -15.29
CA LEU A 141 3.09 6.95 -14.27
C LEU A 141 2.29 8.07 -13.59
N ALA A 142 2.92 9.16 -13.17
CA ALA A 142 2.24 10.28 -12.52
C ALA A 142 1.25 11.01 -13.44
N THR A 143 1.46 10.94 -14.76
CA THR A 143 0.55 11.49 -15.77
C THR A 143 -0.64 10.57 -16.03
N ALA A 144 -0.42 9.26 -16.00
CA ALA A 144 -1.47 8.24 -16.16
C ALA A 144 -2.30 8.02 -14.88
N TYR A 145 -1.74 8.35 -13.71
CA TYR A 145 -2.41 8.17 -12.42
C TYR A 145 -3.34 9.35 -12.10
N THR A 146 -4.64 9.04 -11.97
CA THR A 146 -5.67 10.01 -11.59
C THR A 146 -6.24 9.67 -10.21
N PRO A 147 -5.84 10.40 -9.15
CA PRO A 147 -6.44 10.25 -7.82
C PRO A 147 -7.98 10.40 -7.87
N GLY A 148 -8.71 9.62 -7.09
CA GLY A 148 -10.17 9.56 -7.15
C GLY A 148 -10.74 8.53 -8.11
N ASN A 149 -9.99 8.18 -9.17
CA ASN A 149 -10.43 7.22 -10.18
C ASN A 149 -9.65 5.91 -10.08
N HIS A 150 -8.32 6.02 -9.99
CA HIS A 150 -7.44 4.86 -10.07
C HIS A 150 -6.98 4.40 -8.70
N TRP A 151 -6.84 3.09 -8.54
CA TRP A 151 -5.94 2.55 -7.53
C TRP A 151 -4.50 2.65 -8.00
N LEU A 152 -3.59 2.95 -7.08
CA LEU A 152 -2.16 2.79 -7.27
C LEU A 152 -1.65 1.69 -6.36
N HIS A 153 -0.97 0.70 -6.94
CA HIS A 153 -0.40 -0.43 -6.22
C HIS A 153 1.12 -0.40 -6.36
N LEU A 154 1.83 -0.63 -5.25
CA LEU A 154 3.23 -1.01 -5.24
C LEU A 154 3.29 -2.39 -4.56
N VAL A 155 3.40 -3.44 -5.36
CA VAL A 155 3.16 -4.82 -4.95
C VAL A 155 4.37 -5.70 -5.19
N ARG A 156 4.61 -6.64 -4.28
CA ARG A 156 5.49 -7.78 -4.47
C ARG A 156 4.65 -9.04 -4.30
N GLU A 157 4.71 -9.92 -5.28
CA GLU A 157 3.96 -11.17 -5.31
C GLU A 157 4.92 -12.34 -5.02
N LEU A 158 4.43 -13.33 -4.28
CA LEU A 158 5.08 -14.61 -4.02
C LEU A 158 4.12 -15.71 -4.49
N PRO A 159 4.48 -16.52 -5.49
CA PRO A 159 3.68 -17.68 -5.89
C PRO A 159 3.34 -18.57 -4.69
N ALA A 160 2.12 -19.11 -4.67
CA ALA A 160 1.65 -19.92 -3.56
C ALA A 160 2.51 -21.18 -3.36
N GLU A 161 3.02 -21.77 -4.43
CA GLU A 161 3.94 -22.91 -4.39
C GLU A 161 5.26 -22.55 -3.70
N ASP A 162 5.83 -21.38 -4.00
CA ASP A 162 7.04 -20.88 -3.34
C ASP A 162 6.76 -20.57 -1.87
N ALA A 163 5.61 -19.95 -1.56
CA ALA A 163 5.21 -19.67 -0.18
C ALA A 163 5.06 -20.95 0.65
N ILE A 164 4.54 -22.04 0.05
CA ILE A 164 4.47 -23.36 0.69
C ILE A 164 5.87 -23.93 0.90
N GLY A 165 6.72 -23.89 -0.14
CA GLY A 165 8.10 -24.39 -0.06
C GLY A 165 9.01 -23.63 0.91
N MET A 166 8.70 -22.35 1.19
CA MET A 166 9.39 -21.54 2.18
C MET A 166 9.00 -21.86 3.63
N GLU A 167 7.89 -22.56 3.84
CA GLU A 167 7.38 -22.95 5.16
C GLU A 167 7.39 -21.78 6.17
N SER A 168 8.15 -21.90 7.27
CA SER A 168 8.24 -20.89 8.32
C SER A 168 8.91 -19.58 7.89
N ALA A 169 9.57 -19.55 6.73
CA ALA A 169 10.19 -18.33 6.19
C ALA A 169 9.19 -17.44 5.44
N ALA A 170 8.05 -17.97 4.96
CA ALA A 170 7.07 -17.18 4.21
C ALA A 170 6.45 -16.02 5.04
N PRO A 171 6.08 -16.20 6.33
CA PRO A 171 5.64 -15.08 7.16
C PRO A 171 6.70 -13.97 7.30
N GLU A 172 7.98 -14.33 7.41
CA GLU A 172 9.06 -13.35 7.51
C GLU A 172 9.29 -12.62 6.18
N TRP A 173 9.09 -13.30 5.04
CA TRP A 173 9.07 -12.65 3.72
C TRP A 173 7.98 -11.58 3.64
N VAL A 174 6.78 -11.85 4.16
CA VAL A 174 5.69 -10.85 4.22
C VAL A 174 6.09 -9.69 5.12
N VAL A 175 6.56 -9.97 6.33
CA VAL A 175 6.93 -8.93 7.29
C VAL A 175 8.03 -8.04 6.75
N THR A 176 9.11 -8.60 6.22
CA THR A 176 10.23 -7.83 5.65
C THR A 176 9.80 -7.03 4.43
N SER A 177 8.94 -7.58 3.57
CA SER A 177 8.38 -6.86 2.41
C SER A 177 7.53 -5.66 2.84
N LEU A 178 6.66 -5.83 3.85
CA LEU A 178 5.85 -4.71 4.37
C LEU A 178 6.69 -3.65 5.09
N LEU A 179 7.75 -4.05 5.81
CA LEU A 179 8.66 -3.10 6.46
C LEU A 179 9.46 -2.29 5.44
N ALA A 180 9.88 -2.90 4.33
CA ALA A 180 10.59 -2.22 3.25
C ALA A 180 9.74 -1.12 2.58
N LEU A 181 8.41 -1.27 2.59
CA LEU A 181 7.48 -0.28 2.05
C LEU A 181 7.26 0.94 2.95
N LEU A 182 7.72 0.93 4.21
CA LEU A 182 7.46 2.04 5.16
C LEU A 182 7.93 3.42 4.68
N PRO A 183 9.13 3.58 4.07
CA PRO A 183 9.55 4.87 3.52
C PRO A 183 8.59 5.37 2.44
N ALA A 184 8.24 4.50 1.48
CA ALA A 184 7.30 4.84 0.40
C ALA A 184 5.90 5.18 0.96
N TYR A 185 5.41 4.39 1.93
CA TYR A 185 4.16 4.64 2.64
C TYR A 185 4.14 6.05 3.24
N ARG A 186 5.13 6.39 4.07
CA ARG A 186 5.23 7.72 4.70
C ARG A 186 5.37 8.84 3.68
N PHE A 187 6.12 8.63 2.61
CA PHE A 187 6.26 9.60 1.53
C PHE A 187 4.93 9.88 0.83
N THR A 188 4.09 8.85 0.65
CA THR A 188 2.77 8.97 0.05
C THR A 188 1.78 9.71 0.95
N LEU A 189 1.80 9.46 2.26
CA LEU A 189 0.83 10.05 3.18
C LEU A 189 0.83 11.58 3.13
N TRP A 190 -0.36 12.15 3.02
CA TRP A 190 -0.62 13.56 3.27
C TRP A 190 -0.77 13.81 4.77
N ALA A 191 -0.38 15.01 5.20
CA ALA A 191 -0.60 15.52 6.53
C ALA A 191 -0.91 17.04 6.44
N PRO A 192 -1.81 17.56 7.29
CA PRO A 192 -2.13 18.99 7.38
C PRO A 192 -1.00 19.81 7.98
#